data_AF-E7AB42-F1
#
_entry.id   AF-E7AB42-F1
#
_cell.length_a   1.000
_cell.length_b   1.000
_cell.length_c   1.000
_cell.angle_alpha   90.00
_cell.angle_beta   90.00
_cell.angle_gamma   90.00
#
_symmetry.space_group_name_H-M   'P 1'
#
loop_
_entity.id
_entity.type
_entity.pdbx_description
1 polymer ?
#
loop_
_entity_poly.entity_id
_entity_poly.type
_entity_poly.pdbx_seq_one_letter_code
_entity_poly.pdbx_strand_id
1 'polypeptide(L)'
;MLGEREYIEALRTHPLYRAFRVDKITLFLLTKSLQDYLQGQKTPLQTLLEQDKDALLNKALKLHRALSQITGLKAFVIPTQARVGGGVQMGALESFGVQLQANIDCKALYHALYKRGVAGVVRSDCVVLDVYALFEKDMRALVCCVQEVLENFYKGFSCSNPS
;
A
#
# COMPACT_ATOMS: atom_id res chain seq x y z
N MET A 1 -21.72 18.36 6.30
CA MET A 1 -22.86 17.61 6.83
C MET A 1 -23.98 17.68 5.82
N LEU A 2 -24.73 16.59 5.67
CA LEU A 2 -25.91 16.47 4.82
C LEU A 2 -27.08 16.07 5.72
N GLY A 3 -28.24 16.68 5.56
CA GLY A 3 -29.38 16.52 6.47
C GLY A 3 -30.44 17.61 6.24
N GLU A 4 -31.51 17.61 7.02
CA GLU A 4 -32.59 18.59 6.88
C GLU A 4 -32.11 20.00 7.21
N ARG A 5 -32.63 20.99 6.47
CA ARG A 5 -32.19 22.39 6.52
C ARG A 5 -32.24 22.96 7.93
N GLU A 6 -33.30 22.67 8.67
CA GLU A 6 -33.55 23.18 10.03
C GLU A 6 -32.43 22.79 11.02
N TYR A 7 -31.99 21.53 10.96
CA TYR A 7 -30.89 21.05 11.80
C TYR A 7 -29.52 21.58 11.36
N ILE A 8 -29.28 21.72 10.05
CA ILE A 8 -28.02 22.29 9.54
C ILE A 8 -27.91 23.77 9.94
N GLU A 9 -28.99 24.54 9.83
CA GLU A 9 -29.01 25.96 10.20
C GLU A 9 -28.80 26.15 11.71
N ALA A 10 -29.43 25.33 12.55
CA ALA A 10 -29.20 25.33 14.00
C ALA A 10 -27.74 25.03 14.37
N LEU A 11 -27.08 24.12 13.65
CA LEU A 11 -25.65 23.83 13.86
C LEU A 11 -24.74 24.97 13.41
N ARG A 12 -25.11 25.70 12.34
CA ARG A 12 -24.33 26.83 11.81
C ARG A 12 -24.29 28.03 12.74
N THR A 13 -25.31 28.24 13.57
CA THR A 13 -25.38 29.33 14.54
C THR A 13 -24.64 29.01 15.83
N HIS A 14 -24.28 27.75 16.08
CA HIS A 14 -23.56 27.33 17.28
C HIS A 14 -22.10 27.86 17.28
N PRO A 15 -21.59 28.42 18.39
CA PRO A 15 -20.22 28.96 18.47
C PRO A 15 -19.11 27.99 18.07
N LEU A 16 -19.31 26.68 18.29
CA LEU A 16 -18.38 25.63 17.90
C LEU A 16 -18.24 25.47 16.38
N TYR A 17 -19.20 25.92 15.57
CA TYR A 17 -19.15 25.77 14.11
C TYR A 17 -17.90 26.44 13.50
N ARG A 18 -17.46 27.57 14.08
CA ARG A 18 -16.24 28.27 13.64
C ARG A 18 -14.97 27.46 13.90
N ALA A 19 -14.95 26.64 14.95
CA ALA A 19 -13.82 25.76 15.27
C ALA A 19 -13.71 24.56 14.32
N PHE A 20 -14.84 24.09 13.76
CA PHE A 20 -14.90 22.99 12.80
C PHE A 20 -14.85 23.43 11.33
N ARG A 21 -14.55 24.71 11.06
CA ARG A 21 -14.51 25.22 9.69
C ARG A 21 -13.32 24.60 8.94
N VAL A 22 -13.65 23.84 7.90
CA VAL A 22 -12.69 23.27 6.95
C VAL A 22 -11.89 24.40 6.29
N ASP A 23 -10.59 24.17 6.10
CA ASP A 23 -9.72 25.13 5.43
C ASP A 23 -10.05 25.27 3.93
N LYS A 24 -9.56 26.35 3.31
CA LYS A 24 -9.86 26.65 1.90
C LYS A 24 -9.30 25.59 0.94
N ILE A 25 -8.18 24.96 1.26
CA ILE A 25 -7.54 23.96 0.38
C ILE A 25 -8.37 22.68 0.41
N THR A 26 -8.74 22.20 1.60
CA THR A 26 -9.60 21.02 1.72
C THR A 26 -10.95 21.23 1.05
N LEU A 27 -11.56 22.42 1.19
CA LEU A 27 -12.81 22.73 0.49
C LEU A 27 -12.63 22.70 -1.03
N PHE A 28 -11.55 23.31 -1.55
CA PHE A 28 -11.24 23.30 -2.97
C PHE A 28 -11.03 21.88 -3.52
N LEU A 29 -10.23 21.05 -2.83
CA LEU A 29 -9.97 19.67 -3.22
C LEU A 29 -11.25 18.82 -3.19
N LEU A 30 -12.10 19.02 -2.18
CA LEU A 30 -13.39 18.35 -2.09
C LEU A 30 -14.31 18.76 -3.23
N THR A 31 -14.46 20.06 -3.50
CA THR A 31 -15.26 20.56 -4.63
C THR A 31 -14.76 19.99 -5.95
N LYS A 32 -13.44 19.99 -6.19
CA LYS A 32 -12.87 19.43 -7.40
C LYS A 32 -13.14 17.93 -7.52
N SER A 33 -12.94 17.17 -6.44
CA SER A 33 -13.21 15.73 -6.42
C SER A 33 -14.69 15.41 -6.71
N LEU A 34 -15.62 16.23 -6.19
CA LEU A 34 -17.05 16.08 -6.47
C LEU A 34 -17.41 16.43 -7.91
N GLN A 35 -16.78 17.46 -8.49
CA GLN A 35 -16.97 17.81 -9.90
C GLN A 35 -16.49 16.68 -10.81
N ASP A 36 -15.30 16.13 -10.55
CA ASP A 36 -14.75 15.02 -11.32
C ASP A 36 -15.66 13.78 -11.21
N TYR A 37 -16.19 13.50 -10.00
CA TYR A 37 -17.19 12.45 -9.79
C TYR A 37 -18.48 12.66 -10.60
N LEU A 38 -19.03 13.87 -10.62
CA LEU A 38 -20.23 14.21 -11.42
C LEU A 38 -19.99 14.10 -12.93
N GLN A 39 -18.74 14.27 -13.38
CA GLN A 39 -18.33 14.06 -14.77
C GLN A 39 -18.05 12.58 -15.09
N GLY A 40 -18.25 11.66 -14.14
CA GLY A 40 -18.01 10.23 -14.32
C GLY A 40 -16.53 9.84 -14.29
N GLN A 41 -15.63 10.73 -13.85
CA GLN A 41 -14.23 10.39 -13.67
C GLN A 41 -14.06 9.48 -12.44
N LYS A 42 -13.35 8.37 -12.61
CA LYS A 42 -13.07 7.45 -11.50
C LYS A 42 -12.05 8.05 -10.56
N THR A 43 -12.38 8.03 -9.27
CA THR A 43 -11.43 8.36 -8.21
C THR A 43 -10.33 7.30 -8.12
N PRO A 44 -9.13 7.62 -7.59
CA PRO A 44 -8.09 6.62 -7.35
C PRO A 44 -8.57 5.44 -6.51
N LEU A 45 -9.45 5.69 -5.53
CA LEU A 45 -10.03 4.63 -4.69
C LEU A 45 -10.95 3.71 -5.48
N GLN A 46 -11.81 4.24 -6.36
CA GLN A 46 -12.66 3.42 -7.23
C GLN A 46 -11.81 2.56 -8.16
N THR A 47 -10.81 3.16 -8.82
CA THR A 47 -9.88 2.42 -9.68
C THR A 47 -9.16 1.30 -8.92
N LEU A 48 -8.78 1.53 -7.66
CA LEU A 48 -8.17 0.53 -6.80
C LEU A 48 -9.13 -0.61 -6.45
N LEU A 49 -10.39 -0.27 -6.11
CA LEU A 49 -11.44 -1.20 -5.71
C LEU A 49 -11.97 -2.07 -6.86
N GLU A 50 -11.95 -1.52 -8.07
CA GLU A 50 -12.43 -2.19 -9.29
C GLU A 50 -11.30 -2.96 -10.02
N GLN A 51 -10.16 -3.22 -9.36
CA GLN A 51 -9.08 -4.01 -9.94
C GLN A 51 -9.55 -5.45 -10.21
N ASP A 52 -9.36 -5.87 -11.46
CA ASP A 52 -9.66 -7.22 -11.90
C ASP A 52 -8.66 -8.26 -11.35
N LYS A 53 -9.15 -9.48 -11.09
CA LYS A 53 -8.34 -10.57 -10.50
C LYS A 53 -7.19 -10.99 -11.42
N ASP A 54 -7.42 -11.07 -12.73
CA ASP A 54 -6.37 -11.42 -13.69
C ASP A 54 -5.36 -10.27 -13.83
N ALA A 55 -5.82 -9.02 -13.73
CA ALA A 55 -4.92 -7.86 -13.67
C ALA A 55 -4.01 -7.89 -12.43
N LEU A 56 -4.54 -8.24 -11.25
CA LEU A 56 -3.76 -8.41 -10.02
C LEU A 56 -2.75 -9.57 -10.14
N LEU A 57 -3.17 -10.71 -10.69
CA LEU A 57 -2.27 -11.84 -10.92
C LEU A 57 -1.12 -11.46 -11.86
N ASN A 58 -1.44 -10.78 -12.96
CA ASN A 58 -0.43 -10.29 -13.91
C ASN A 58 0.55 -9.32 -13.24
N LYS A 59 0.06 -8.39 -12.40
CA LYS A 59 0.90 -7.48 -11.63
C LYS A 59 1.81 -8.24 -10.65
N ALA A 60 1.30 -9.26 -9.96
CA ALA A 60 2.10 -10.12 -9.08
C ALA A 60 3.16 -10.92 -9.84
N LEU A 61 2.84 -11.45 -11.02
CA LEU A 61 3.79 -12.16 -11.88
C LEU A 61 4.90 -11.24 -12.39
N LYS A 62 4.59 -9.99 -12.77
CA LYS A 62 5.61 -8.98 -13.13
C LYS A 62 6.56 -8.71 -11.96
N LEU A 63 6.01 -8.46 -10.78
CA LEU A 63 6.79 -8.21 -9.57
C LEU A 63 7.67 -9.41 -9.22
N HIS A 64 7.12 -10.63 -9.28
CA HIS A 64 7.86 -11.87 -9.06
C HIS A 64 9.02 -12.01 -10.05
N ARG A 65 8.79 -11.81 -11.35
CA ARG A 65 9.86 -11.90 -12.37
C ARG A 65 11.01 -10.94 -12.08
N ALA A 66 10.70 -9.72 -11.66
CA ALA A 66 11.71 -8.72 -11.33
C ALA A 66 12.49 -9.09 -10.06
N LEU A 67 11.80 -9.54 -9.01
CA LEU A 67 12.43 -9.94 -7.75
C LEU A 67 13.25 -11.23 -7.85
N SER A 68 12.84 -12.18 -8.69
CA SER A 68 13.57 -13.43 -8.93
C SER A 68 14.94 -13.25 -9.58
N GLN A 69 15.25 -12.05 -10.10
CA GLN A 69 16.59 -11.72 -10.59
C GLN A 69 17.57 -11.36 -9.47
N ILE A 70 17.08 -11.13 -8.25
CA ILE A 70 17.91 -10.70 -7.12
C ILE A 70 18.60 -11.92 -6.51
N THR A 71 19.92 -11.87 -6.42
CA THR A 71 20.72 -12.94 -5.81
C THR A 71 20.43 -13.06 -4.30
N GLY A 72 20.34 -14.29 -3.80
CA GLY A 72 20.03 -14.56 -2.39
C GLY A 72 18.55 -14.46 -2.02
N LEU A 73 17.67 -14.15 -2.99
CA LEU A 73 16.23 -14.07 -2.79
C LEU A 73 15.50 -15.17 -3.57
N LYS A 74 14.61 -15.89 -2.90
CA LYS A 74 13.54 -16.68 -3.54
C LYS A 74 12.23 -15.93 -3.40
N ALA A 75 11.49 -15.81 -4.50
CA ALA A 75 10.21 -15.12 -4.55
C ALA A 75 9.12 -16.08 -5.02
N PHE A 76 7.92 -16.02 -4.43
CA PHE A 76 6.78 -16.87 -4.81
C PHE A 76 5.51 -16.03 -4.92
N VAL A 77 4.74 -16.23 -6.00
CA VAL A 77 3.40 -15.61 -6.10
C VAL A 77 2.43 -16.45 -5.28
N ILE A 78 1.70 -15.79 -4.38
CA ILE A 78 0.70 -16.44 -3.51
C ILE A 78 -0.63 -15.68 -3.57
N PRO A 79 -1.78 -16.36 -3.42
CA PRO A 79 -3.05 -15.68 -3.20
C PRO A 79 -3.03 -15.00 -1.83
N THR A 80 -3.63 -13.81 -1.76
CA THR A 80 -3.73 -13.01 -0.54
C THR A 80 -5.14 -12.44 -0.37
N GLN A 81 -5.38 -11.84 0.78
CA GLN A 81 -6.60 -11.10 1.07
C GLN A 81 -6.22 -9.68 1.50
N ALA A 82 -6.51 -8.73 0.62
CA ALA A 82 -6.32 -7.31 0.89
C ALA A 82 -7.43 -6.82 1.83
N ARG A 83 -7.07 -5.94 2.77
CA ARG A 83 -8.02 -5.27 3.66
C ARG A 83 -7.93 -3.77 3.39
N VAL A 84 -9.07 -3.19 3.01
CA VAL A 84 -9.21 -1.75 2.75
C VAL A 84 -9.96 -1.13 3.93
N GLY A 85 -9.66 0.11 4.30
CA GLY A 85 -10.49 0.88 5.24
C GLY A 85 -9.86 1.25 6.59
N GLY A 86 -8.58 0.99 6.82
CA GLY A 86 -7.81 1.62 7.92
C GLY A 86 -8.43 1.55 9.32
N GLY A 87 -9.23 0.52 9.62
CA GLY A 87 -9.97 0.39 10.89
C GLY A 87 -11.49 0.21 10.71
N VAL A 88 -12.03 0.55 9.53
CA VAL A 88 -13.38 0.18 9.13
C VAL A 88 -13.35 -1.27 8.64
N GLN A 89 -14.22 -2.12 9.20
CA GLN A 89 -14.32 -3.54 8.83
C GLN A 89 -15.02 -3.67 7.48
N MET A 90 -14.31 -3.35 6.40
CA MET A 90 -14.72 -3.71 5.04
C MET A 90 -14.37 -5.17 4.78
N GLY A 91 -15.15 -5.81 3.90
CA GLY A 91 -14.90 -7.19 3.48
C GLY A 91 -13.47 -7.38 2.92
N ALA A 92 -12.92 -8.58 3.12
CA ALA A 92 -11.65 -8.95 2.52
C ALA A 92 -11.80 -9.02 0.99
N LEU A 93 -10.85 -8.45 0.27
CA LEU A 93 -10.80 -8.49 -1.19
C LEU A 93 -9.76 -9.51 -1.61
N GLU A 94 -10.12 -10.40 -2.54
CA GLU A 94 -9.16 -11.34 -3.12
C GLU A 94 -8.04 -10.58 -3.83
N SER A 95 -6.80 -10.98 -3.58
CA SER A 95 -5.61 -10.37 -4.16
C SER A 95 -4.52 -11.42 -4.39
N PHE A 96 -3.38 -10.96 -4.90
CA PHE A 96 -2.15 -11.71 -4.98
C PHE A 96 -1.01 -10.90 -4.34
N GLY A 97 0.00 -11.62 -3.87
CA GLY A 97 1.21 -11.02 -3.34
C GLY A 97 2.44 -11.82 -3.74
N VAL A 98 3.60 -11.21 -3.54
CA VAL A 98 4.89 -11.90 -3.70
C VAL A 98 5.49 -12.13 -2.32
N GLN A 99 5.61 -13.40 -1.95
CA GLN A 99 6.31 -13.85 -0.76
C GLN A 99 7.81 -13.83 -1.01
N LEU A 100 8.56 -13.24 -0.08
CA LEU A 100 10.01 -13.14 -0.08
C LEU A 100 10.60 -14.13 0.90
N GLN A 101 11.55 -14.93 0.43
CA GLN A 101 12.32 -15.86 1.25
C GLN A 101 13.82 -15.64 0.98
N ALA A 102 14.52 -15.14 1.99
CA ALA A 102 15.97 -14.95 1.97
C ALA A 102 16.59 -15.70 3.16
N ASN A 103 17.90 -15.89 3.16
CA ASN A 103 18.62 -16.45 4.31
C ASN A 103 18.85 -15.38 5.41
N ILE A 104 17.78 -14.70 5.80
CA ILE A 104 17.73 -13.59 6.76
C ILE A 104 16.45 -13.76 7.56
N ASP A 105 16.48 -13.46 8.86
CA ASP A 105 15.27 -13.42 9.70
C ASP A 105 14.18 -12.52 9.08
N CYS A 106 12.95 -13.03 9.02
CA CYS A 106 11.88 -12.35 8.30
C CYS A 106 11.52 -10.99 8.91
N LYS A 107 11.63 -10.83 10.23
CA LYS A 107 11.33 -9.57 10.93
C LYS A 107 12.45 -8.57 10.69
N ALA A 108 13.70 -9.01 10.66
CA ALA A 108 14.84 -8.17 10.30
C ALA A 108 14.72 -7.66 8.86
N LEU A 109 14.39 -8.54 7.90
CA LEU A 109 14.14 -8.16 6.52
C LEU A 109 12.99 -7.16 6.42
N TYR A 110 11.85 -7.45 7.06
CA TYR A 110 10.69 -6.57 7.08
C TYR A 110 11.03 -5.18 7.64
N HIS A 111 11.73 -5.14 8.77
CA HIS A 111 12.10 -3.87 9.43
C HIS A 111 13.03 -3.03 8.56
N ALA A 112 13.98 -3.66 7.88
CA ALA A 112 14.88 -2.97 6.97
C ALA A 112 14.13 -2.38 5.76
N LEU A 113 13.19 -3.13 5.18
CA LEU A 113 12.30 -2.63 4.12
C LEU A 113 11.42 -1.48 4.62
N TYR A 114 10.84 -1.62 5.81
CA TYR A 114 9.97 -0.62 6.41
C TYR A 114 10.69 0.71 6.65
N LYS A 115 11.94 0.68 7.14
CA LYS A 115 12.78 1.87 7.30
C LYS A 115 13.06 2.61 5.99
N ARG A 116 12.98 1.91 4.85
CA ARG A 116 13.13 2.48 3.51
C ARG A 116 11.80 2.92 2.89
N GLY A 117 10.69 2.84 3.65
CA GLY A 117 9.36 3.23 3.21
C GLY A 117 8.55 2.13 2.51
N VAL A 118 9.04 0.88 2.52
CA VAL A 118 8.33 -0.26 1.94
C VAL A 118 7.56 -1.01 3.03
N ALA A 119 6.24 -0.87 3.02
CA ALA A 119 5.36 -1.65 3.89
C ALA A 119 4.88 -2.93 3.19
N GLY A 120 5.04 -4.06 3.88
CA GLY A 120 4.46 -5.35 3.52
C GLY A 120 3.73 -5.99 4.70
N VAL A 121 3.48 -7.30 4.62
CA VAL A 121 2.87 -8.08 5.70
C VAL A 121 3.78 -9.26 6.05
N VAL A 122 4.07 -9.45 7.34
CA VAL A 122 4.75 -10.67 7.81
C VAL A 122 3.71 -11.75 8.05
N ARG A 123 3.83 -12.90 7.37
CA ARG A 123 2.96 -14.07 7.54
C ARG A 123 3.78 -15.34 7.50
N SER A 124 3.53 -16.26 8.44
CA SER A 124 4.19 -17.58 8.48
C SER A 124 5.71 -17.52 8.28
N ASP A 125 6.36 -16.61 8.99
CA ASP A 125 7.82 -16.38 8.93
C ASP A 125 8.36 -15.90 7.57
N CYS A 126 7.52 -15.28 6.74
CA CYS A 126 7.91 -14.68 5.46
C CYS A 126 7.35 -13.26 5.32
N VAL A 127 8.04 -12.43 4.52
CA VAL A 127 7.54 -11.11 4.13
C VAL A 127 6.74 -11.23 2.85
N VAL A 128 5.52 -10.70 2.84
CA VAL A 128 4.63 -10.70 1.68
C VAL A 128 4.40 -9.26 1.22
N LEU A 129 4.63 -9.02 -0.06
CA LEU A 129 4.33 -7.75 -0.74
C LEU A 129 3.04 -7.93 -1.54
N ASP A 130 1.92 -7.45 -0.99
CA ASP A 130 0.61 -7.52 -1.66
C ASP A 130 0.53 -6.48 -2.78
N VAL A 131 0.13 -6.90 -3.98
CA VAL A 131 0.11 -5.99 -5.14
C VAL A 131 -1.14 -5.12 -5.24
N TYR A 132 -2.13 -5.36 -4.37
CA TYR A 132 -3.40 -4.61 -4.38
C TYR A 132 -3.17 -3.11 -4.21
N ALA A 133 -2.30 -2.73 -3.27
CA ALA A 133 -1.93 -1.36 -2.96
C ALA A 133 -0.66 -0.89 -3.69
N LEU A 134 -0.10 -1.71 -4.57
CA LEU A 134 1.12 -1.37 -5.33
C LEU A 134 0.74 -0.71 -6.66
N PHE A 135 1.20 0.52 -6.87
CA PHE A 135 1.10 1.16 -8.18
C PHE A 135 2.19 0.66 -9.11
N GLU A 136 1.87 0.50 -10.41
CA GLU A 136 2.82 0.04 -11.43
C GLU A 136 4.08 0.95 -11.51
N LYS A 137 3.90 2.27 -11.33
CA LYS A 137 5.01 3.24 -11.33
C LYS A 137 6.03 3.02 -10.19
N ASP A 138 5.59 2.44 -9.08
CA ASP A 138 6.42 2.24 -7.88
C ASP A 138 7.13 0.89 -7.88
N MET A 139 6.78 -0.01 -8.83
CA MET A 139 7.34 -1.37 -8.91
C MET A 139 8.86 -1.37 -9.05
N ARG A 140 9.42 -0.48 -9.87
CA ARG A 140 10.87 -0.38 -10.06
C ARG A 140 11.57 0.05 -8.77
N ALA A 141 11.05 1.07 -8.10
CA ALA A 141 11.62 1.58 -6.86
C ALA A 141 11.58 0.51 -5.75
N LEU A 142 10.49 -0.25 -5.67
CA LEU A 142 10.34 -1.37 -4.76
C LEU A 142 11.43 -2.45 -4.99
N VAL A 143 11.62 -2.88 -6.24
CA VAL A 143 12.62 -3.91 -6.58
C VAL A 143 14.03 -3.45 -6.24
N CYS A 144 14.39 -2.20 -6.59
CA CYS A 144 15.68 -1.61 -6.23
C CYS A 144 15.88 -1.57 -4.71
N CYS A 145 14.85 -1.17 -3.95
CA CYS A 145 14.90 -1.15 -2.50
C CYS A 145 15.15 -2.55 -1.90
N VAL A 146 14.46 -3.58 -2.40
CA VAL A 146 14.66 -4.95 -1.93
C VAL A 146 16.08 -5.43 -2.21
N GLN A 147 16.59 -5.17 -3.41
CA GLN A 147 17.96 -5.54 -3.78
C GLN A 147 19.00 -4.88 -2.87
N GLU A 148 18.92 -3.56 -2.67
CA GLU A 148 19.86 -2.84 -1.81
C GLU A 148 19.84 -3.33 -0.37
N VAL A 149 18.64 -3.63 0.17
CA VAL A 149 18.51 -4.17 1.53
C VAL A 149 19.22 -5.51 1.64
N LEU A 150 19.01 -6.42 0.70
CA LEU A 150 19.66 -7.74 0.69
C LEU A 150 21.19 -7.63 0.54
N GLU A 151 21.66 -6.79 -0.37
CA GLU A 151 23.10 -6.55 -0.55
C GLU A 151 23.76 -6.04 0.73
N ASN A 152 23.10 -5.15 1.48
CA ASN A 152 23.62 -4.63 2.75
C ASN A 152 23.69 -5.71 3.83
N PHE A 153 22.70 -6.60 3.91
CA PHE A 153 22.76 -7.73 4.84
C PHE A 153 23.89 -8.69 4.48
N TYR A 154 24.05 -9.07 3.21
CA TYR A 154 25.09 -10.00 2.80
C TYR A 154 26.51 -9.41 2.89
N LYS A 155 26.67 -8.11 2.64
CA LYS A 155 27.95 -7.39 2.90
C LYS A 155 28.28 -7.35 4.39
N GLY A 156 27.29 -7.11 5.24
CA GLY A 156 27.48 -7.13 6.70
C GLY A 156 27.99 -8.47 7.23
N PHE A 157 27.53 -9.58 6.66
CA PHE A 157 28.01 -10.93 7.01
C PHE A 157 29.46 -11.20 6.59
N SER A 158 29.94 -10.58 5.49
CA SER A 158 31.30 -10.79 4.99
C SER A 158 32.40 -10.12 5.84
N CYS A 159 32.04 -9.13 6.66
CA CYS A 159 32.99 -8.41 7.53
C CYS A 159 33.10 -8.97 8.96
N SER A 160 32.30 -9.98 9.33
CA SER A 160 32.20 -10.47 10.72
C SER A 160 32.87 -11.83 10.99
N ASN A 161 33.66 -12.36 10.06
CA ASN A 161 34.53 -13.52 10.33
C ASN A 161 36.00 -13.09 10.36
N PRO A 162 36.57 -12.78 11.54
CA PRO A 162 38.01 -12.89 11.72
C PRO A 162 38.35 -14.39 11.82
N SER A 163 39.19 -14.83 10.89
CA SER A 163 40.00 -16.05 10.98
C SER A 163 40.81 -16.12 12.27
#